data_AF-A0A4Q5RS28-F1
#
_entry.id   AF-A0A4Q5RS28-F1
#
_cell.length_a   1.000
_cell.length_b   1.000
_cell.length_c   1.000
_cell.angle_alpha   90.00
_cell.angle_beta   90.00
_cell.angle_gamma   90.00
#
_symmetry.space_group_name_H-M   'P 1'
#
loop_
_entity.id
_entity.type
_entity.pdbx_description
1 polymer ?
#
loop_
_entity_poly.entity_id
_entity_poly.type
_entity_poly.pdbx_seq_one_letter_code
_entity_poly.pdbx_strand_id
1 'polypeptide(L)'
;MRVVSLATEDDFEGWRDAARALAGARVPPSDVVWQIGDRPVDLFGDEAVLESANPRPFKVPRAFLDLAQTVILHSDPQRFALLYTLLAGLIEQPKRIDDHADPLVRRLEEMAKGVRRDIHKMRAFVRFREIDEEGDTRYVAWFEPEHHIVRANARFFVDRFANMRWSILTPELSIHWDGEALSEGPPATKSDAPDGDPVEDIWKTYYASTFNPARLKTGAMLKEMPRKYWKNMPETALVKELIAGARQRETAMVGTVVGGNIAGAWEALRDEALGCTRCHLHKYATQTVFGEGPVDARMMFVGEQPGDQEDLAGRVFVGPAGQMFDRAMADAGIDRAGVYVTNAVKHFKFEQSGKRRIHSKPDAGEVTACRWWYEQERLLLKPEMTVALGATAARQMIGKTVTITASRGRVIDLAEGGKGWVTIHPSFLLRLPDKARAEDEYALFVEDLKGAANALG
;
A
#
# COMPACT_ATOMS: atom_id res chain seq x y z
N MET A 1 10.11 -27.00 35.31
CA MET A 1 9.68 -26.41 34.03
C MET A 1 8.17 -26.19 34.13
N ARG A 2 7.66 -25.01 33.77
CA ARG A 2 6.24 -24.65 33.84
C ARG A 2 5.67 -24.60 32.44
N VAL A 3 4.59 -25.30 32.20
CA VAL A 3 3.93 -25.35 30.89
C VAL A 3 2.74 -24.40 30.91
N VAL A 4 2.61 -23.56 29.88
CA VAL A 4 1.49 -22.64 29.68
C VAL A 4 0.80 -23.01 28.38
N SER A 5 -0.47 -23.40 28.48
CA SER A 5 -1.34 -23.65 27.32
C SER A 5 -2.15 -22.39 27.00
N LEU A 6 -2.05 -21.91 25.77
CA LEU A 6 -2.88 -20.83 25.21
C LEU A 6 -4.03 -21.41 24.40
N ALA A 7 -5.16 -20.69 24.32
CA ALA A 7 -6.35 -21.18 23.65
C ALA A 7 -6.18 -21.24 22.11
N THR A 8 -5.59 -20.19 21.53
CA THR A 8 -5.38 -20.06 20.09
C THR A 8 -4.00 -19.46 19.78
N GLU A 9 -3.58 -19.53 18.52
CA GLU A 9 -2.31 -18.97 18.04
C GLU A 9 -2.23 -17.44 18.21
N ASP A 10 -3.35 -16.73 18.27
CA ASP A 10 -3.46 -15.28 18.39
C ASP A 10 -3.96 -14.80 19.78
N ASP A 11 -3.96 -15.68 20.79
CA ASP A 11 -4.49 -15.42 22.14
C ASP A 11 -3.59 -14.47 22.97
N PHE A 12 -3.68 -13.16 22.68
CA PHE A 12 -2.95 -12.13 23.41
C PHE A 12 -3.40 -12.03 24.88
N GLU A 13 -4.70 -12.17 25.17
CA GLU A 13 -5.23 -12.01 26.53
C GLU A 13 -4.78 -13.15 27.44
N GLY A 14 -4.88 -14.40 26.97
CA GLY A 14 -4.36 -15.57 27.67
C GLY A 14 -2.85 -15.50 27.88
N TRP A 15 -2.10 -15.09 26.85
CA TRP A 15 -0.66 -14.87 27.00
C TRP A 15 -0.35 -13.77 28.02
N ARG A 16 -1.06 -12.64 27.97
CA ARG A 16 -0.86 -11.50 28.88
C ARG A 16 -1.10 -11.90 30.33
N ASP A 17 -2.18 -12.62 30.59
CA ASP A 17 -2.57 -13.00 31.95
C ASP A 17 -1.58 -14.04 32.53
N ALA A 18 -1.17 -15.03 31.74
CA ALA A 18 -0.14 -15.99 32.13
C ALA A 18 1.23 -15.31 32.33
N ALA A 19 1.65 -14.46 31.39
CA ALA A 19 2.90 -13.71 31.48
C ALA A 19 2.93 -12.81 32.71
N ARG A 20 1.81 -12.16 33.07
CA ARG A 20 1.69 -11.36 34.29
C ARG A 20 1.85 -12.21 35.56
N ALA A 21 1.24 -13.39 35.61
CA ALA A 21 1.37 -14.29 36.75
C ALA A 21 2.82 -14.79 36.90
N LEU A 22 3.44 -15.26 35.81
CA LEU A 22 4.82 -15.75 35.79
C LEU A 22 5.82 -14.66 36.17
N ALA A 23 5.68 -13.46 35.60
CA ALA A 23 6.54 -12.32 35.89
C ALA A 23 6.37 -11.82 37.34
N GLY A 24 5.14 -11.80 37.86
CA GLY A 24 4.85 -11.47 39.26
C GLY A 24 5.46 -12.45 40.25
N ALA A 25 5.58 -13.72 39.86
CA ALA A 25 6.27 -14.79 40.59
C ALA A 25 7.79 -14.88 40.29
N ARG A 26 8.33 -14.00 39.43
CA ARG A 26 9.74 -13.97 39.00
C ARG A 26 10.23 -15.29 38.41
N VAL A 27 9.39 -15.97 37.64
CA VAL A 27 9.77 -17.21 36.96
C VAL A 27 10.76 -16.90 35.83
N PRO A 28 11.96 -17.52 35.79
CA PRO A 28 12.91 -17.33 34.70
C PRO A 28 12.31 -17.73 33.34
N PRO A 29 12.57 -16.99 32.25
CA PRO A 29 12.08 -17.38 30.91
C PRO A 29 12.52 -18.78 30.47
N SER A 30 13.69 -19.26 30.92
CA SER A 30 14.20 -20.61 30.64
C SER A 30 13.31 -21.72 31.21
N ASP A 31 12.51 -21.40 32.22
CA ASP A 31 11.72 -22.38 32.97
C ASP A 31 10.29 -22.46 32.45
N VAL A 32 9.95 -21.73 31.38
CA VAL A 32 8.58 -21.62 30.84
C VAL A 32 8.52 -22.21 29.44
N VAL A 33 7.57 -23.11 29.23
CA VAL A 33 7.20 -23.65 27.92
C VAL A 33 5.85 -23.12 27.54
N TRP A 34 5.76 -22.55 26.34
CA TRP A 34 4.50 -22.05 25.77
C TRP A 34 4.00 -23.05 24.73
N GLN A 35 2.72 -23.41 24.83
CA GLN A 35 2.05 -24.29 23.87
C GLN A 35 0.63 -23.80 23.60
N ILE A 36 0.00 -24.37 22.57
CA ILE A 36 -1.36 -24.03 22.16
C ILE A 36 -2.21 -25.28 22.26
N GLY A 37 -3.36 -25.15 22.93
CA GLY A 37 -4.23 -26.26 23.27
C GLY A 37 -3.59 -27.27 24.23
N ASP A 38 -4.28 -28.39 24.41
CA ASP A 38 -3.87 -29.47 25.32
C ASP A 38 -3.01 -30.51 24.59
N ARG A 39 -1.88 -30.07 24.03
CA ARG A 39 -0.89 -31.02 23.54
C ARG A 39 -0.23 -31.72 24.73
N PRO A 40 -0.18 -33.07 24.77
CA PRO A 40 0.57 -33.78 25.79
C PRO A 40 2.05 -33.41 25.65
N VAL A 41 2.61 -32.85 26.72
CA VAL A 41 4.04 -32.59 26.81
C VAL A 41 4.76 -33.94 26.88
N ASP A 42 5.87 -34.05 26.15
CA ASP A 42 6.75 -35.22 26.18
C ASP A 42 7.06 -35.64 27.64
N LEU A 43 7.30 -36.94 27.85
CA LEU A 43 7.18 -37.77 29.07
C LEU A 43 7.87 -37.29 30.39
N PHE A 44 8.41 -36.07 30.44
CA PHE A 44 9.24 -35.51 31.51
C PHE A 44 8.78 -34.14 32.05
N GLY A 45 7.62 -33.61 31.62
CA GLY A 45 7.08 -32.34 32.10
C GLY A 45 6.00 -32.52 33.15
N ASP A 46 6.28 -32.15 34.41
CA ASP A 46 5.21 -31.99 35.41
C ASP A 46 4.21 -30.94 34.93
N GLU A 47 2.93 -31.30 34.93
CA GLU A 47 1.79 -30.42 34.70
C GLU A 47 1.69 -29.42 35.86
N ALA A 48 2.54 -28.38 35.82
CA ALA A 48 2.56 -27.36 36.84
C ALA A 48 1.32 -26.46 36.68
N VAL A 49 0.23 -26.84 37.35
CA VAL A 49 -0.85 -25.93 37.71
C VAL A 49 -0.18 -24.73 38.38
N LEU A 50 -0.30 -23.54 37.77
CA LEU A 50 0.19 -22.30 38.36
C LEU A 50 -0.56 -22.08 39.69
N GLU A 51 0.03 -22.52 40.80
CA GLU A 51 -0.46 -22.12 42.12
C GLU A 51 -0.57 -20.61 42.16
N SER A 52 -1.67 -20.10 42.73
CA SER A 52 -1.96 -18.68 42.86
C SER A 52 -0.96 -18.00 43.82
N ALA A 53 0.26 -17.78 43.36
CA ALA A 53 1.18 -16.88 44.02
C ALA A 53 0.62 -15.47 43.84
N ASN A 54 0.37 -14.75 44.94
CA ASN A 54 -0.04 -13.34 44.91
C ASN A 54 0.94 -12.55 44.02
N PRO A 55 0.54 -12.18 42.78
CA PRO A 55 1.49 -11.61 41.83
C PRO A 55 1.90 -10.23 42.32
N ARG A 56 3.21 -9.97 42.42
CA ARG A 56 3.69 -8.63 42.76
C ARG A 56 3.33 -7.69 41.61
N PRO A 57 2.72 -6.52 41.89
CA PRO A 57 2.40 -5.56 40.85
C PRO A 57 3.70 -4.99 40.25
N PHE A 58 3.76 -4.92 38.93
CA PHE A 58 4.81 -4.25 38.17
C PHE A 58 4.20 -3.38 37.08
N LYS A 59 4.98 -2.46 36.52
CA LYS A 59 4.55 -1.60 35.41
C LYS A 59 5.41 -1.89 34.19
N VAL A 60 4.78 -1.81 33.01
CA VAL A 60 5.46 -1.95 31.72
C VAL A 60 5.19 -0.73 30.84
N PRO A 61 6.14 -0.35 29.95
CA PRO A 61 5.91 0.70 28.97
C PRO A 61 4.76 0.37 28.02
N ARG A 62 4.01 1.39 27.57
CA ARG A 62 2.95 1.22 26.55
C ARG A 62 3.49 0.67 25.24
N ALA A 63 4.68 1.12 24.82
CA ALA A 63 5.34 0.65 23.60
C ALA A 63 5.53 -0.88 23.57
N PHE A 64 5.79 -1.49 24.74
CA PHE A 64 5.87 -2.95 24.84
C PHE A 64 4.51 -3.63 24.59
N LEU A 65 3.43 -3.08 25.14
CA LEU A 65 2.08 -3.63 24.92
C LEU A 65 1.69 -3.54 23.43
N ASP A 66 1.94 -2.40 22.79
CA ASP A 66 1.66 -2.21 21.36
C ASP A 66 2.49 -3.19 20.48
N LEU A 67 3.75 -3.41 20.85
CA LEU A 67 4.62 -4.39 20.20
C LEU A 67 4.09 -5.83 20.40
N ALA A 68 3.76 -6.20 21.65
CA ALA A 68 3.29 -7.52 22.00
C ALA A 68 1.97 -7.89 21.29
N GLN A 69 1.01 -6.96 21.22
CA GLN A 69 -0.24 -7.14 20.47
C GLN A 69 -0.01 -7.44 19.00
N THR A 70 1.04 -6.86 18.40
CA THR A 70 1.39 -7.14 17.01
C THR A 70 2.14 -8.48 16.89
N VAL A 71 3.14 -8.73 17.73
CA VAL A 71 4.03 -9.89 17.63
C VAL A 71 3.31 -11.21 17.94
N ILE A 72 2.29 -11.20 18.81
CA ILE A 72 1.47 -12.40 19.08
C ILE A 72 0.90 -13.01 17.82
N LEU A 73 0.61 -12.19 16.80
CA LEU A 73 0.04 -12.66 15.54
C LEU A 73 1.09 -13.34 14.63
N HIS A 74 2.40 -13.22 14.92
CA HIS A 74 3.43 -13.81 14.06
C HIS A 74 3.37 -15.34 14.07
N SER A 75 3.77 -16.00 12.99
CA SER A 75 3.71 -17.48 12.87
C SER A 75 4.91 -18.22 13.47
N ASP A 76 5.84 -17.50 14.11
CA ASP A 76 7.00 -18.14 14.76
C ASP A 76 6.55 -18.65 16.13
N PRO A 77 6.70 -19.95 16.45
CA PRO A 77 6.27 -20.51 17.73
C PRO A 77 7.03 -19.92 18.93
N GLN A 78 8.23 -19.36 18.72
CA GLN A 78 9.02 -18.77 19.79
C GLN A 78 8.50 -17.39 20.24
N ARG A 79 7.54 -16.78 19.53
CA ARG A 79 7.05 -15.42 19.81
C ARG A 79 6.63 -15.20 21.26
N PHE A 80 5.92 -16.15 21.87
CA PHE A 80 5.45 -16.07 23.25
C PHE A 80 6.61 -16.05 24.25
N ALA A 81 7.61 -16.91 24.02
CA ALA A 81 8.81 -17.00 24.84
C ALA A 81 9.70 -15.75 24.69
N LEU A 82 9.85 -15.22 23.46
CA LEU A 82 10.61 -14.01 23.20
C LEU A 82 9.95 -12.77 23.84
N LEU A 83 8.63 -12.65 23.73
CA LEU A 83 7.88 -11.59 24.40
C LEU A 83 7.98 -11.68 25.93
N TYR A 84 7.91 -12.90 26.50
CA TYR A 84 8.07 -13.11 27.94
C TYR A 84 9.50 -12.80 28.41
N THR A 85 10.51 -13.14 27.60
CA THR A 85 11.90 -12.81 27.87
C THR A 85 12.12 -11.30 27.91
N LEU A 86 11.53 -10.56 26.96
CA LEU A 86 11.59 -9.11 26.96
C LEU A 86 10.87 -8.53 28.18
N LEU A 87 9.67 -9.04 28.50
CA LEU A 87 8.90 -8.63 29.67
C LEU A 87 9.71 -8.76 30.97
N ALA A 88 10.33 -9.92 31.19
CA ALA A 88 11.17 -10.17 32.37
C ALA A 88 12.30 -9.15 32.48
N GLY A 89 12.96 -8.81 31.35
CA GLY A 89 13.99 -7.78 31.31
C GLY A 89 13.47 -6.36 31.54
N LEU A 90 12.27 -6.04 31.08
CA LEU A 90 11.66 -4.70 31.25
C LEU A 90 11.26 -4.39 32.69
N ILE A 91 10.97 -5.41 33.50
CA ILE A 91 10.68 -5.22 34.93
C ILE A 91 11.90 -4.69 35.67
N GLU A 92 13.10 -5.12 35.28
CA GLU A 92 14.36 -4.65 35.85
C GLU A 92 14.84 -3.36 35.18
N GLN A 93 14.68 -3.25 33.86
CA GLN A 93 15.18 -2.14 33.04
C GLN A 93 14.09 -1.64 32.07
N PRO A 94 13.17 -0.76 32.52
CA PRO A 94 12.03 -0.31 31.70
C PRO A 94 12.42 0.37 30.39
N LYS A 95 13.58 1.03 30.34
CA LYS A 95 14.09 1.72 29.15
C LYS A 95 14.72 0.79 28.11
N ARG A 96 14.83 -0.50 28.39
CA ARG A 96 15.40 -1.48 27.44
C ARG A 96 14.61 -1.54 26.12
N ILE A 97 13.30 -1.24 26.16
CA ILE A 97 12.46 -1.16 24.96
C ILE A 97 12.89 -0.05 23.99
N ASP A 98 13.56 1.00 24.48
CA ASP A 98 14.02 2.12 23.67
C ASP A 98 15.40 1.84 23.01
N ASP A 99 16.07 0.74 23.40
CA ASP A 99 17.33 0.32 22.81
C ASP A 99 17.09 -0.55 21.57
N HIS A 100 16.94 0.12 20.42
CA HIS A 100 16.77 -0.56 19.13
C HIS A 100 18.01 -1.34 18.66
N ALA A 101 19.15 -1.24 19.35
CA ALA A 101 20.32 -2.08 19.10
C ALA A 101 20.28 -3.41 19.88
N ASP A 102 19.39 -3.56 20.86
CA ASP A 102 19.19 -4.81 21.58
C ASP A 102 18.72 -5.91 20.61
N PRO A 103 19.42 -7.07 20.52
CA PRO A 103 19.08 -8.13 19.58
C PRO A 103 17.67 -8.72 19.75
N LEU A 104 17.14 -8.76 20.99
CA LEU A 104 15.81 -9.25 21.29
C LEU A 104 14.74 -8.24 20.85
N VAL A 105 14.94 -6.95 21.15
CA VAL A 105 14.04 -5.88 20.71
C VAL A 105 13.98 -5.84 19.19
N ARG A 106 15.14 -5.84 18.51
CA ARG A 106 15.21 -5.85 17.04
C ARG A 106 14.52 -7.07 16.42
N ARG A 107 14.67 -8.26 17.02
CA ARG A 107 14.00 -9.48 16.54
C ARG A 107 12.48 -9.33 16.62
N LEU A 108 11.96 -8.83 17.74
CA LEU A 108 10.53 -8.62 17.94
C LEU A 108 9.98 -7.52 17.03
N GLU A 109 10.74 -6.45 16.77
CA GLU A 109 10.36 -5.40 15.81
C GLU A 109 10.26 -5.91 14.37
N GLU A 110 11.20 -6.76 13.93
CA GLU A 110 11.13 -7.39 12.59
C GLU A 110 9.94 -8.36 12.48
N MET A 111 9.63 -9.11 13.54
CA MET A 111 8.40 -9.93 13.59
C MET A 111 7.16 -9.05 13.46
N ALA A 112 7.08 -7.95 14.21
CA ALA A 112 5.97 -7.01 14.12
C ALA A 112 5.84 -6.38 12.72
N LYS A 113 6.97 -6.11 12.05
CA LYS A 113 7.00 -5.61 10.67
C LYS A 113 6.48 -6.64 9.67
N GLY A 114 6.80 -7.92 9.85
CA GLY A 114 6.26 -9.03 9.07
C GLY A 114 4.73 -9.11 9.18
N VAL A 115 4.22 -9.11 10.41
CA VAL A 115 2.77 -9.08 10.70
C VAL A 115 2.09 -7.89 10.03
N ARG A 116 2.62 -6.67 10.19
CA ARG A 116 2.04 -5.47 9.55
C ARG A 116 2.02 -5.55 8.03
N ARG A 117 3.06 -6.14 7.42
CA ARG A 117 3.12 -6.37 5.96
C ARG A 117 2.04 -7.35 5.52
N ASP A 118 1.85 -8.44 6.25
CA ASP A 118 0.83 -9.45 5.92
C ASP A 118 -0.59 -8.89 6.09
N ILE A 119 -0.83 -8.13 7.16
CA ILE A 119 -2.07 -7.35 7.34
C ILE A 119 -2.33 -6.44 6.13
N HIS A 120 -1.31 -5.71 5.68
CA HIS A 120 -1.42 -4.84 4.51
C HIS A 120 -1.73 -5.65 3.24
N LYS A 121 -1.05 -6.79 3.02
CA LYS A 121 -1.31 -7.70 1.89
C LYS A 121 -2.76 -8.17 1.89
N MET A 122 -3.28 -8.64 3.02
CA MET A 122 -4.67 -9.09 3.14
C MET A 122 -5.65 -7.98 2.73
N ARG A 123 -5.47 -6.76 3.26
CA ARG A 123 -6.34 -5.61 2.92
C ARG A 123 -6.23 -5.20 1.46
N ALA A 124 -5.05 -5.31 0.86
CA ALA A 124 -4.79 -4.88 -0.52
C ALA A 124 -5.24 -5.90 -1.57
N PHE A 125 -5.14 -7.20 -1.27
CA PHE A 125 -5.28 -8.29 -2.25
C PHE A 125 -6.50 -9.19 -2.06
N VAL A 126 -7.22 -9.12 -0.94
CA VAL A 126 -8.51 -9.81 -0.81
C VAL A 126 -9.47 -9.30 -1.89
N ARG A 127 -10.05 -10.23 -2.66
CA ARG A 127 -11.02 -9.95 -3.73
C ARG A 127 -12.23 -10.85 -3.53
N PHE A 128 -13.38 -10.21 -3.43
CA PHE A 128 -14.66 -10.88 -3.26
C PHE A 128 -15.23 -11.28 -4.62
N ARG A 129 -15.73 -12.51 -4.70
CA ARG A 129 -16.46 -13.06 -5.84
C ARG A 129 -17.92 -13.17 -5.49
N GLU A 130 -18.78 -12.70 -6.37
CA GLU A 130 -20.23 -12.81 -6.21
C GLU A 130 -20.68 -14.23 -6.52
N ILE A 131 -21.52 -14.79 -5.65
CA ILE A 131 -22.20 -16.07 -5.80
C ILE A 131 -23.68 -15.77 -5.61
N ASP A 132 -24.48 -16.14 -6.61
CA ASP A 132 -25.93 -16.07 -6.54
C ASP A 132 -26.48 -17.49 -6.33
N GLU A 133 -26.90 -17.79 -5.11
CA GLU A 133 -27.60 -19.03 -4.78
C GLU A 133 -29.05 -18.70 -4.46
N GLU A 134 -29.97 -19.14 -5.34
CA GLU A 134 -31.42 -19.09 -5.12
C GLU A 134 -31.99 -17.72 -4.68
N GLY A 135 -31.37 -16.61 -5.13
CA GLY A 135 -31.80 -15.24 -4.83
C GLY A 135 -31.17 -14.60 -3.58
N ASP A 136 -30.16 -15.25 -2.99
CA ASP A 136 -29.34 -14.71 -1.88
C ASP A 136 -27.90 -14.46 -2.36
N THR A 137 -27.61 -13.21 -2.72
CA THR A 137 -26.28 -12.81 -3.20
C THR A 137 -25.26 -12.82 -2.07
N ARG A 138 -24.21 -13.62 -2.20
CA ARG A 138 -23.11 -13.73 -1.24
C ARG A 138 -21.76 -13.54 -1.91
N TYR A 139 -20.78 -13.10 -1.11
CA TYR A 139 -19.47 -12.72 -1.61
C TYR A 139 -18.36 -13.54 -0.97
N VAL A 140 -17.59 -14.31 -1.75
CA VAL A 140 -16.55 -15.21 -1.21
C VAL A 140 -15.17 -14.81 -1.70
N ALA A 141 -14.20 -14.79 -0.79
CA ALA A 141 -12.79 -14.53 -1.08
C ALA A 141 -11.90 -15.61 -0.48
N TRP A 142 -10.81 -15.96 -1.17
CA TRP A 142 -9.76 -16.84 -0.64
C TRP A 142 -8.51 -16.02 -0.33
N PHE A 143 -7.89 -16.26 0.83
CA PHE A 143 -6.62 -15.65 1.20
C PHE A 143 -5.76 -16.59 2.03
N GLU A 144 -4.45 -16.60 1.79
CA GLU A 144 -3.49 -17.41 2.56
C GLU A 144 -2.53 -16.51 3.33
N PRO A 145 -2.80 -16.23 4.61
CA PRO A 145 -1.92 -15.38 5.39
C PRO A 145 -0.58 -16.08 5.71
N GLU A 146 0.47 -15.29 5.95
CA GLU A 146 1.76 -15.75 6.47
C GLU A 146 1.74 -15.88 8.00
N HIS A 147 0.82 -15.18 8.64
CA HIS A 147 0.71 -14.97 10.08
C HIS A 147 -0.75 -15.11 10.56
N HIS A 148 -0.99 -15.19 11.87
CA HIS A 148 -2.32 -15.35 12.47
C HIS A 148 -3.08 -14.02 12.51
N ILE A 149 -3.36 -13.43 11.34
CA ILE A 149 -3.84 -12.05 11.19
C ILE A 149 -5.34 -11.92 10.90
N VAL A 150 -6.04 -13.04 10.71
CA VAL A 150 -7.40 -13.03 10.17
C VAL A 150 -8.38 -12.39 11.15
N ARG A 151 -8.39 -12.83 12.42
CA ARG A 151 -9.24 -12.24 13.48
C ARG A 151 -8.94 -10.77 13.69
N ALA A 152 -7.64 -10.42 13.75
CA ALA A 152 -7.19 -9.04 13.91
C ALA A 152 -7.63 -8.11 12.76
N ASN A 153 -7.88 -8.66 11.56
CA ASN A 153 -8.36 -7.89 10.41
C ASN A 153 -9.86 -7.94 10.18
N ALA A 154 -10.59 -8.86 10.82
CA ALA A 154 -12.00 -9.07 10.51
C ALA A 154 -12.81 -7.76 10.60
N ARG A 155 -12.53 -6.94 11.62
CA ARG A 155 -13.20 -5.64 11.80
C ARG A 155 -13.01 -4.68 10.62
N PHE A 156 -11.83 -4.64 10.02
CA PHE A 156 -11.56 -3.80 8.85
C PHE A 156 -12.48 -4.15 7.68
N PHE A 157 -12.70 -5.46 7.44
CA PHE A 157 -13.57 -5.92 6.36
C PHE A 157 -15.04 -5.67 6.69
N VAL A 158 -15.45 -5.85 7.95
CA VAL A 158 -16.82 -5.51 8.41
C VAL A 158 -17.11 -4.03 8.16
N ASP A 159 -16.21 -3.13 8.59
CA ASP A 159 -16.42 -1.69 8.44
C ASP A 159 -16.41 -1.25 6.96
N ARG A 160 -15.59 -1.90 6.11
CA ARG A 160 -15.43 -1.54 4.69
C ARG A 160 -16.51 -2.11 3.78
N PHE A 161 -17.05 -3.27 4.12
CA PHE A 161 -17.97 -4.08 3.33
C PHE A 161 -19.24 -4.45 4.13
N ALA A 162 -19.74 -3.52 4.95
CA ALA A 162 -20.90 -3.75 5.83
C ALA A 162 -22.19 -4.07 5.06
N ASN A 163 -22.35 -3.50 3.86
CA ASN A 163 -23.59 -3.59 3.06
C ASN A 163 -23.71 -4.88 2.23
N MET A 164 -22.82 -5.84 2.41
CA MET A 164 -22.82 -7.09 1.65
C MET A 164 -22.50 -8.27 2.56
N ARG A 165 -23.06 -9.44 2.26
CA ARG A 165 -22.80 -10.67 3.00
C ARG A 165 -21.57 -11.33 2.42
N TRP A 166 -20.52 -11.50 3.21
CA TRP A 166 -19.23 -11.97 2.68
C TRP A 166 -18.57 -13.04 3.54
N SER A 167 -17.68 -13.81 2.91
CA SER A 167 -16.86 -14.84 3.55
C SER A 167 -15.41 -14.70 3.08
N ILE A 168 -14.46 -14.68 4.02
CA ILE A 168 -13.03 -14.80 3.71
C ILE A 168 -12.58 -16.18 4.20
N LEU A 169 -12.24 -17.03 3.25
CA LEU A 169 -11.79 -18.39 3.44
C LEU A 169 -10.26 -18.40 3.53
N THR A 170 -9.72 -19.03 4.58
CA THR A 170 -8.27 -19.21 4.73
C THR A 170 -7.92 -20.63 5.20
N PRO A 171 -6.66 -21.08 5.07
CA PRO A 171 -6.24 -22.41 5.50
C PRO A 171 -6.30 -22.66 7.02
N GLU A 172 -6.37 -21.61 7.84
CA GLU A 172 -6.35 -21.75 9.32
C GLU A 172 -7.75 -21.56 9.93
N LEU A 173 -8.55 -20.67 9.35
CA LEU A 173 -9.94 -20.41 9.74
C LEU A 173 -10.67 -19.65 8.64
N SER A 174 -11.98 -19.61 8.72
CA SER A 174 -12.79 -18.74 7.86
C SER A 174 -13.50 -17.68 8.70
N ILE A 175 -13.74 -16.51 8.12
CA ILE A 175 -14.58 -15.48 8.74
C ILE A 175 -15.75 -15.14 7.82
N HIS A 176 -16.92 -15.01 8.42
CA HIS A 176 -18.18 -14.79 7.70
C HIS A 176 -18.90 -13.58 8.30
N TRP A 177 -19.40 -12.73 7.43
CA TRP A 177 -20.23 -11.58 7.78
C TRP A 177 -21.58 -11.73 7.08
N ASP A 178 -22.65 -11.79 7.88
CA ASP A 178 -24.01 -11.98 7.37
C ASP A 178 -24.80 -10.68 7.18
N GLY A 179 -24.18 -9.52 7.46
CA GLY A 179 -24.82 -8.20 7.45
C GLY A 179 -25.09 -7.63 8.84
N GLU A 180 -25.09 -8.48 9.88
CA GLU A 180 -25.38 -8.09 11.26
C GLU A 180 -24.30 -8.57 12.24
N ALA A 181 -23.83 -9.80 12.07
CA ALA A 181 -22.88 -10.47 12.95
C ALA A 181 -21.71 -11.08 12.17
N LEU A 182 -20.54 -11.01 12.81
CA LEU A 182 -19.34 -11.70 12.36
C LEU A 182 -19.30 -13.08 13.04
N SER A 183 -19.13 -14.14 12.25
CA SER A 183 -18.93 -15.50 12.74
C SER A 183 -17.65 -16.12 12.20
N GLU A 184 -17.09 -17.06 12.96
CA GLU A 184 -15.91 -17.83 12.56
C GLU A 184 -16.34 -19.21 12.06
N GLY A 185 -15.75 -19.62 10.94
CA GLY A 185 -15.91 -20.95 10.34
C GLY A 185 -14.63 -21.76 10.40
N PRO A 186 -14.71 -23.07 10.08
CA PRO A 186 -13.55 -23.94 10.05
C PRO A 186 -12.52 -23.49 8.99
N PRO A 187 -11.28 -24.01 9.06
CA PRO A 187 -10.35 -23.98 7.95
C PRO A 187 -11.04 -24.35 6.64
N ALA A 188 -10.79 -23.57 5.60
CA ALA A 188 -11.27 -23.88 4.26
C ALA A 188 -10.10 -24.28 3.37
N THR A 189 -10.43 -24.93 2.27
CA THR A 189 -9.54 -25.20 1.15
C THR A 189 -9.87 -24.28 -0.01
N LYS A 190 -8.92 -24.09 -0.92
CA LYS A 190 -9.13 -23.22 -2.08
C LYS A 190 -10.30 -23.66 -2.95
N SER A 191 -10.57 -24.96 -3.04
CA SER A 191 -11.71 -25.52 -3.79
C SER A 191 -13.08 -25.17 -3.19
N ASP A 192 -13.11 -24.68 -1.95
CA ASP A 192 -14.35 -24.21 -1.32
C ASP A 192 -14.73 -22.79 -1.77
N ALA A 193 -13.83 -22.09 -2.49
CA ALA A 193 -14.15 -20.86 -3.21
C ALA A 193 -14.59 -21.20 -4.65
N PRO A 194 -15.62 -20.53 -5.19
CA PRO A 194 -16.19 -20.85 -6.51
C PRO A 194 -15.16 -20.78 -7.65
N ASP A 195 -15.21 -21.79 -8.53
CA ASP A 195 -14.45 -21.89 -9.78
C ASP A 195 -15.15 -21.16 -10.93
N GLY A 196 -14.39 -20.49 -11.78
CA GLY A 196 -14.90 -19.67 -12.88
C GLY A 196 -14.33 -18.26 -12.80
N ASP A 197 -13.37 -17.97 -13.66
CA ASP A 197 -12.67 -16.70 -13.72
C ASP A 197 -13.26 -15.88 -14.89
N PRO A 198 -13.99 -14.78 -14.66
CA PRO A 198 -14.38 -13.85 -15.73
C PRO A 198 -13.19 -13.09 -16.31
N VAL A 199 -11.97 -13.27 -15.78
CA VAL A 199 -10.80 -12.44 -16.09
C VAL A 199 -9.57 -13.28 -16.47
N GLU A 200 -9.78 -14.53 -16.90
CA GLU A 200 -8.66 -15.43 -17.19
C GLU A 200 -7.87 -15.03 -18.46
N ASP A 201 -8.50 -14.38 -19.45
CA ASP A 201 -7.82 -13.98 -20.69
C ASP A 201 -7.20 -12.57 -20.67
N ILE A 202 -7.67 -11.70 -19.75
CA ILE A 202 -7.13 -10.35 -19.58
C ILE A 202 -5.90 -10.36 -18.65
N TRP A 203 -5.88 -11.24 -17.64
CA TRP A 203 -4.75 -11.38 -16.71
C TRP A 203 -3.51 -12.07 -17.30
N LYS A 204 -3.69 -13.01 -18.24
CA LYS A 204 -2.56 -13.69 -18.94
C LYS A 204 -1.64 -12.70 -19.66
N THR A 205 -2.21 -11.62 -20.20
CA THR A 205 -1.48 -10.57 -20.94
C THR A 205 -0.72 -9.62 -20.00
N TYR A 206 -1.28 -9.34 -18.82
CA TYR A 206 -0.69 -8.46 -17.79
C TYR A 206 0.56 -9.08 -17.11
N TYR A 207 0.57 -10.39 -16.89
CA TYR A 207 1.68 -11.03 -16.17
C TYR A 207 2.78 -11.59 -17.08
N ALA A 208 2.45 -12.01 -18.32
CA ALA A 208 3.45 -12.39 -19.32
C ALA A 208 4.32 -11.20 -19.74
N SER A 209 3.81 -9.98 -19.63
CA SER A 209 4.53 -8.73 -19.92
C SER A 209 5.33 -8.24 -18.71
N THR A 210 4.92 -8.46 -17.46
CA THR A 210 5.71 -8.01 -16.30
C THR A 210 7.00 -8.84 -16.08
N PHE A 211 7.12 -10.03 -16.69
CA PHE A 211 8.27 -10.94 -16.55
C PHE A 211 9.40 -10.65 -17.55
N ASN A 212 10.51 -10.07 -17.09
CA ASN A 212 11.78 -9.99 -17.84
C ASN A 212 12.73 -11.14 -17.44
N PRO A 213 12.95 -12.15 -18.31
CA PRO A 213 13.82 -13.29 -18.01
C PRO A 213 15.30 -12.92 -17.77
N ALA A 214 15.75 -11.78 -18.28
CA ALA A 214 17.15 -11.34 -18.20
C ALA A 214 17.52 -10.65 -16.87
N ARG A 215 16.57 -10.46 -15.95
CA ARG A 215 16.78 -9.80 -14.64
C ARG A 215 16.41 -10.67 -13.44
N LEU A 216 16.64 -11.98 -13.55
CA LEU A 216 16.44 -12.94 -12.47
C LEU A 216 17.50 -12.77 -11.37
N LYS A 217 17.20 -11.93 -10.36
CA LYS A 217 17.70 -12.17 -9.00
C LYS A 217 16.79 -13.20 -8.34
N THR A 218 16.94 -14.46 -8.77
CA THR A 218 16.22 -15.64 -8.25
C THR A 218 16.08 -15.60 -6.72
N GLY A 219 17.13 -15.21 -6.00
CA GLY A 219 17.12 -15.11 -4.55
C GLY A 219 16.20 -14.02 -3.96
N ALA A 220 16.00 -12.88 -4.62
CA ALA A 220 15.13 -11.80 -4.14
C ALA A 220 13.65 -12.07 -4.49
N MET A 221 13.39 -12.62 -5.67
CA MET A 221 12.06 -13.07 -6.09
C MET A 221 11.56 -14.20 -5.20
N LEU A 222 12.41 -15.18 -4.84
CA LEU A 222 12.04 -16.25 -3.92
C LEU A 222 11.85 -15.78 -2.46
N LYS A 223 12.38 -14.61 -2.10
CA LYS A 223 12.32 -14.03 -0.75
C LYS A 223 11.09 -13.13 -0.55
N GLU A 224 10.65 -12.42 -1.59
CA GLU A 224 9.40 -11.63 -1.60
C GLU A 224 8.19 -12.45 -2.10
N MET A 225 8.41 -13.54 -2.84
CA MET A 225 7.38 -14.51 -3.29
C MET A 225 7.81 -15.97 -2.99
N PRO A 226 7.52 -16.47 -1.78
CA PRO A 226 7.71 -17.87 -1.45
C PRO A 226 6.94 -18.80 -2.41
N ARG A 227 7.61 -19.86 -2.89
CA ARG A 227 7.08 -20.87 -3.83
C ARG A 227 5.73 -21.49 -3.47
N LYS A 228 5.30 -21.39 -2.21
CA LYS A 228 4.01 -21.92 -1.74
C LYS A 228 2.80 -21.17 -2.31
N TYR A 229 2.90 -19.85 -2.51
CA TYR A 229 1.82 -19.00 -3.05
C TYR A 229 1.63 -19.14 -4.57
N TRP A 230 2.53 -19.87 -5.23
CA TRP A 230 2.56 -20.01 -6.68
C TRP A 230 1.36 -20.80 -7.21
N LYS A 231 0.88 -21.81 -6.48
CA LYS A 231 -0.28 -22.63 -6.90
C LYS A 231 -1.62 -21.87 -6.86
N ASN A 232 -1.63 -20.67 -6.27
CA ASN A 232 -2.81 -19.81 -6.16
C ASN A 232 -2.83 -18.67 -7.17
N MET A 233 -1.82 -18.66 -8.04
CA MET A 233 -1.59 -17.67 -9.08
C MET A 233 -1.68 -18.37 -10.45
N PRO A 234 -2.57 -17.94 -11.37
CA PRO A 234 -2.67 -18.45 -12.74
C PRO A 234 -1.34 -18.44 -13.51
N GLU A 235 -0.35 -17.69 -13.02
CA GLU A 235 0.89 -17.37 -13.73
C GLU A 235 1.99 -18.43 -13.58
N THR A 236 1.75 -19.49 -12.83
CA THR A 236 2.75 -20.54 -12.58
C THR A 236 2.73 -21.68 -13.58
N ALA A 237 1.67 -21.79 -14.39
CA ALA A 237 1.72 -22.51 -15.65
C ALA A 237 2.78 -21.91 -16.59
N LEU A 238 2.87 -20.57 -16.64
CA LEU A 238 3.85 -19.82 -17.43
C LEU A 238 5.28 -19.91 -16.86
N VAL A 239 5.47 -20.02 -15.54
CA VAL A 239 6.82 -20.10 -14.93
C VAL A 239 7.59 -21.35 -15.34
N LYS A 240 6.92 -22.51 -15.53
CA LYS A 240 7.57 -23.74 -16.01
C LYS A 240 8.08 -23.59 -17.45
N GLU A 241 7.31 -22.96 -18.33
CA GLU A 241 7.69 -22.67 -19.73
C GLU A 241 8.72 -21.53 -19.84
N LEU A 242 8.63 -20.52 -18.96
CA LEU A 242 9.58 -19.40 -18.87
C LEU A 242 10.97 -19.87 -18.43
N ILE A 243 11.06 -20.83 -17.50
CA ILE A 243 12.33 -21.45 -17.06
C ILE A 243 12.90 -22.36 -18.16
N ALA A 244 12.05 -23.16 -18.83
CA ALA A 244 12.48 -24.02 -19.93
C ALA A 244 13.00 -23.21 -21.14
N GLY A 245 12.40 -22.05 -21.43
CA GLY A 245 12.82 -21.14 -22.50
C GLY A 245 13.87 -20.09 -22.11
N ALA A 246 14.36 -20.07 -20.87
CA ALA A 246 15.33 -19.07 -20.41
C ALA A 246 16.72 -19.28 -21.03
N ARG A 247 17.18 -20.53 -21.14
CA ARG A 247 18.50 -20.86 -21.72
C ARG A 247 18.60 -20.60 -23.22
N GLN A 248 17.51 -20.78 -23.98
CA GLN A 248 17.50 -20.51 -25.42
C GLN A 248 17.40 -19.01 -25.75
N ARG A 249 16.77 -18.22 -24.87
CA ARG A 249 16.60 -16.76 -25.04
C ARG A 249 17.80 -15.94 -24.58
N GLU A 250 18.60 -16.45 -23.64
CA GLU A 250 19.84 -15.81 -23.17
C GLU A 250 20.84 -15.58 -24.32
N THR A 251 20.91 -16.53 -25.26
CA THR A 251 21.77 -16.44 -26.46
C THR A 251 21.21 -15.52 -27.55
N ALA A 252 19.90 -15.24 -27.54
CA ALA A 252 19.23 -14.39 -28.54
C ALA A 252 19.04 -12.92 -28.08
N MET A 253 19.12 -12.63 -26.78
CA MET A 253 18.81 -11.32 -26.16
C MET A 253 19.97 -10.32 -26.07
N VAL A 254 21.07 -10.50 -26.81
CA VAL A 254 22.13 -9.47 -26.87
C VAL A 254 21.73 -8.30 -27.81
N GLY A 255 20.58 -8.36 -28.49
CA GLY A 255 20.27 -7.46 -29.60
C GLY A 255 19.13 -6.43 -29.46
N THR A 256 18.02 -6.68 -28.74
CA THR A 256 16.77 -5.97 -29.15
C THR A 256 15.73 -5.69 -28.03
N VAL A 257 15.62 -4.40 -27.68
CA VAL A 257 14.44 -3.57 -27.31
C VAL A 257 13.65 -3.82 -25.99
N VAL A 258 13.73 -2.81 -25.11
CA VAL A 258 12.82 -2.51 -23.98
C VAL A 258 11.64 -1.69 -24.54
N GLY A 259 10.39 -2.12 -24.34
CA GLY A 259 9.23 -1.28 -24.71
C GLY A 259 7.85 -1.93 -24.68
N GLY A 260 7.73 -3.23 -24.99
CA GLY A 260 6.40 -3.86 -25.17
C GLY A 260 5.54 -3.98 -23.89
N ASN A 261 6.17 -4.10 -22.73
CA ASN A 261 5.48 -4.56 -21.52
C ASN A 261 4.97 -3.43 -20.61
N ILE A 262 5.59 -2.26 -20.67
CA ILE A 262 5.16 -1.09 -19.87
C ILE A 262 3.91 -0.47 -20.49
N ALA A 263 3.81 -0.45 -21.83
CA ALA A 263 2.66 0.10 -22.54
C ALA A 263 1.35 -0.61 -22.18
N GLY A 264 1.33 -1.95 -22.13
CA GLY A 264 0.13 -2.71 -21.74
C GLY A 264 -0.27 -2.51 -20.27
N ALA A 265 0.70 -2.48 -19.35
CA ALA A 265 0.42 -2.18 -17.93
C ALA A 265 -0.12 -0.75 -17.74
N TRP A 266 0.38 0.18 -18.56
CA TRP A 266 -0.08 1.56 -18.58
C TRP A 266 -1.52 1.72 -19.08
N GLU A 267 -1.86 1.04 -20.19
CA GLU A 267 -3.22 1.01 -20.72
C GLU A 267 -4.20 0.43 -19.69
N ALA A 268 -3.86 -0.69 -19.04
CA ALA A 268 -4.69 -1.28 -18.00
C ALA A 268 -4.90 -0.35 -16.79
N LEU A 269 -3.85 0.35 -16.35
CA LEU A 269 -3.96 1.32 -15.26
C LEU A 269 -4.88 2.48 -15.65
N ARG A 270 -4.75 2.97 -16.89
CA ARG A 270 -5.61 4.03 -17.42
C ARG A 270 -7.07 3.59 -17.46
N ASP A 271 -7.34 2.37 -17.93
CA ASP A 271 -8.71 1.84 -18.03
C ASP A 271 -9.35 1.67 -16.65
N GLU A 272 -8.61 1.18 -15.64
CA GLU A 272 -9.11 1.13 -14.26
C GLU A 272 -9.41 2.55 -13.74
N ALA A 273 -8.59 3.54 -14.10
CA ALA A 273 -8.79 4.92 -13.66
C ALA A 273 -10.09 5.51 -14.19
N LEU A 274 -10.46 5.19 -15.43
CA LEU A 274 -11.71 5.66 -16.04
C LEU A 274 -12.95 5.24 -15.26
N GLY A 275 -12.93 4.09 -14.58
CA GLY A 275 -14.01 3.58 -13.73
C GLY A 275 -13.90 3.94 -12.23
N CYS A 276 -13.02 4.87 -11.85
CA CYS A 276 -12.67 5.10 -10.46
C CYS A 276 -13.81 5.67 -9.60
N THR A 277 -14.17 4.97 -8.51
CA THR A 277 -15.14 5.41 -7.49
C THR A 277 -14.54 5.69 -6.11
N ARG A 278 -13.21 5.81 -6.00
CA ARG A 278 -12.45 5.91 -4.72
C ARG A 278 -12.82 7.12 -3.84
N CYS A 279 -13.42 8.17 -4.38
CA CYS A 279 -13.94 9.31 -3.61
C CYS A 279 -15.23 9.84 -4.25
N HIS A 280 -15.98 10.70 -3.55
CA HIS A 280 -17.30 11.15 -4.00
C HIS A 280 -17.29 12.05 -5.26
N LEU A 281 -16.13 12.59 -5.67
CA LEU A 281 -16.02 13.49 -6.83
C LEU A 281 -16.47 12.85 -8.15
N HIS A 282 -16.34 11.52 -8.30
CA HIS A 282 -16.79 10.78 -9.49
C HIS A 282 -18.29 10.93 -9.76
N LYS A 283 -19.09 11.28 -8.73
CA LYS A 283 -20.54 11.41 -8.85
C LYS A 283 -20.97 12.65 -9.64
N TYR A 284 -20.11 13.67 -9.70
CA TYR A 284 -20.44 14.99 -10.24
C TYR A 284 -19.57 15.39 -11.43
N ALA A 285 -18.32 14.94 -11.45
CA ALA A 285 -17.44 15.09 -12.61
C ALA A 285 -18.03 14.36 -13.83
N THR A 286 -17.72 14.85 -15.03
CA THR A 286 -18.19 14.20 -16.27
C THR A 286 -17.44 12.90 -16.53
N GLN A 287 -16.13 12.89 -16.27
CA GLN A 287 -15.29 11.72 -16.44
C GLN A 287 -13.99 11.84 -15.62
N THR A 288 -13.25 10.74 -15.54
CA THR A 288 -11.88 10.77 -15.03
C THR A 288 -10.95 11.43 -16.05
N VAL A 289 -10.13 12.38 -15.61
CA VAL A 289 -9.03 12.93 -16.40
C VAL A 289 -7.73 12.34 -15.88
N PHE A 290 -7.29 11.27 -16.53
CA PHE A 290 -6.01 10.61 -16.26
C PHE A 290 -4.84 11.40 -16.88
N GLY A 291 -3.59 11.14 -16.48
CA GLY A 291 -2.46 11.86 -17.06
C GLY A 291 -2.10 11.42 -18.48
N GLU A 292 -1.40 12.29 -19.20
CA GLU A 292 -1.00 12.12 -20.60
C GLU A 292 0.49 12.40 -20.81
N GLY A 293 1.11 11.62 -21.69
CA GLY A 293 2.50 11.74 -22.12
C GLY A 293 3.14 10.38 -22.37
N PRO A 294 4.42 10.35 -22.77
CA PRO A 294 5.14 9.10 -22.98
C PRO A 294 5.41 8.37 -21.65
N VAL A 295 5.33 7.04 -21.67
CA VAL A 295 5.49 6.19 -20.46
C VAL A 295 6.94 6.07 -19.99
N ASP A 296 7.88 6.52 -20.80
CA ASP A 296 9.32 6.65 -20.52
C ASP A 296 9.73 8.11 -20.27
N ALA A 297 8.78 9.00 -20.00
CA ALA A 297 9.05 10.40 -19.69
C ALA A 297 10.00 10.55 -18.49
N ARG A 298 11.13 11.23 -18.71
CA ARG A 298 12.09 11.58 -17.63
C ARG A 298 11.52 12.63 -16.66
N MET A 299 10.59 13.46 -17.14
CA MET A 299 9.92 14.51 -16.36
C MET A 299 8.42 14.26 -16.25
N MET A 300 7.91 14.37 -15.03
CA MET A 300 6.49 14.31 -14.71
C MET A 300 6.04 15.64 -14.09
N PHE A 301 4.97 16.24 -14.60
CA PHE A 301 4.34 17.44 -14.04
C PHE A 301 3.00 17.10 -13.41
N VAL A 302 2.74 17.67 -12.23
CA VAL A 302 1.57 17.35 -11.42
C VAL A 302 0.82 18.63 -11.08
N GLY A 303 -0.39 18.79 -11.60
CA GLY A 303 -1.34 19.85 -11.24
C GLY A 303 -2.21 19.50 -10.02
N GLU A 304 -3.20 20.35 -9.72
CA GLU A 304 -4.11 20.14 -8.60
C GLU A 304 -5.25 19.16 -8.92
N GLN A 305 -6.08 19.50 -9.91
CA GLN A 305 -7.21 18.73 -10.38
C GLN A 305 -7.59 19.18 -11.80
N PRO A 306 -8.45 18.45 -12.52
CA PRO A 306 -8.95 18.90 -13.81
C PRO A 306 -9.82 20.14 -13.64
N GLY A 307 -9.82 21.04 -14.63
CA GLY A 307 -10.77 22.14 -14.72
C GLY A 307 -11.99 21.77 -15.55
N ASP A 308 -12.83 22.77 -15.82
CA ASP A 308 -14.08 22.62 -16.59
C ASP A 308 -13.85 22.06 -18.00
N GLN A 309 -12.84 22.56 -18.71
CA GLN A 309 -12.52 22.12 -20.08
C GLN A 309 -11.85 20.74 -20.08
N GLU A 310 -10.97 20.49 -19.12
CA GLU A 310 -10.31 19.19 -18.95
C GLU A 310 -11.33 18.08 -18.66
N ASP A 311 -12.29 18.33 -17.78
CA ASP A 311 -13.35 17.39 -17.41
C ASP A 311 -14.28 17.03 -18.59
N LEU A 312 -14.56 17.99 -19.48
CA LEU A 312 -15.33 17.71 -20.70
C LEU A 312 -14.49 17.02 -21.77
N ALA A 313 -13.22 17.37 -21.90
CA ALA A 313 -12.33 16.83 -22.92
C ALA A 313 -11.75 15.45 -22.57
N GLY A 314 -11.69 15.11 -21.28
CA GLY A 314 -10.99 13.92 -20.80
C GLY A 314 -9.46 14.03 -20.87
N ARG A 315 -8.94 15.27 -20.98
CA ARG A 315 -7.51 15.55 -21.26
C ARG A 315 -6.94 16.55 -20.27
N VAL A 316 -5.67 16.36 -19.89
CA VAL A 316 -4.98 17.22 -18.92
C VAL A 316 -4.50 18.54 -19.55
N PHE A 317 -4.64 19.64 -18.80
CA PHE A 317 -4.09 20.96 -19.14
C PHE A 317 -4.49 21.44 -20.56
N VAL A 318 -5.77 21.37 -20.91
CA VAL A 318 -6.28 21.88 -22.21
C VAL A 318 -6.92 23.27 -22.10
N GLY A 319 -7.27 23.72 -20.88
CA GLY A 319 -7.86 25.02 -20.63
C GLY A 319 -6.85 26.17 -20.57
N PRO A 320 -7.27 27.36 -20.12
CA PRO A 320 -6.41 28.55 -20.08
C PRO A 320 -5.12 28.37 -19.27
N ALA A 321 -5.19 27.65 -18.15
CA ALA A 321 -4.01 27.34 -17.34
C ALA A 321 -3.05 26.37 -18.07
N GLY A 322 -3.60 25.48 -18.89
CA GLY A 322 -2.85 24.61 -19.80
C GLY A 322 -2.10 25.37 -20.87
N GLN A 323 -2.76 26.31 -21.54
CA GLN A 323 -2.13 27.18 -22.53
C GLN A 323 -0.99 28.02 -21.92
N MET A 324 -1.19 28.54 -20.70
CA MET A 324 -0.13 29.23 -19.95
C MET A 324 1.05 28.30 -19.64
N PHE A 325 0.76 27.05 -19.25
CA PHE A 325 1.77 26.04 -18.98
C PHE A 325 2.56 25.65 -20.22
N ASP A 326 1.89 25.40 -21.34
CA ASP A 326 2.51 25.06 -22.63
C ASP A 326 3.44 26.17 -23.11
N ARG A 327 2.99 27.43 -22.99
CA ARG A 327 3.83 28.59 -23.31
C ARG A 327 5.07 28.64 -22.42
N ALA A 328 4.92 28.44 -21.10
CA ALA A 328 6.04 28.46 -20.17
C ALA A 328 7.03 27.32 -20.39
N MET A 329 6.56 26.12 -20.77
CA MET A 329 7.44 25.02 -21.17
C MET A 329 8.24 25.34 -22.43
N ALA A 330 7.58 25.93 -23.44
CA ALA A 330 8.27 26.37 -24.66
C ALA A 330 9.36 27.41 -24.35
N ASP A 331 9.05 28.42 -23.53
CA ASP A 331 10.01 29.45 -23.10
C ASP A 331 11.14 28.87 -22.20
N ALA A 332 10.88 27.75 -21.52
CA ALA A 332 11.86 27.00 -20.75
C ALA A 332 12.68 26.00 -21.58
N GLY A 333 12.37 25.82 -22.88
CA GLY A 333 13.03 24.84 -23.74
C GLY A 333 12.64 23.38 -23.46
N ILE A 334 11.50 23.15 -22.81
CA ILE A 334 10.97 21.81 -22.50
C ILE A 334 9.95 21.42 -23.57
N ASP A 335 10.20 20.31 -24.26
CA ASP A 335 9.24 19.76 -25.23
C ASP A 335 8.05 19.11 -24.51
N ARG A 336 6.84 19.64 -24.73
CA ARG A 336 5.58 19.11 -24.18
C ARG A 336 5.36 17.63 -24.52
N ALA A 337 5.80 17.18 -25.70
CA ALA A 337 5.62 15.81 -26.16
C ALA A 337 6.54 14.81 -25.42
N GLY A 338 7.66 15.29 -24.86
CA GLY A 338 8.63 14.48 -24.13
C GLY A 338 8.36 14.35 -22.63
N VAL A 339 7.28 14.93 -22.12
CA VAL A 339 6.97 14.97 -20.69
C VAL A 339 5.61 14.38 -20.38
N TYR A 340 5.50 13.79 -19.19
CA TYR A 340 4.24 13.29 -18.67
C TYR A 340 3.56 14.33 -17.79
N VAL A 341 2.26 14.55 -17.98
CA VAL A 341 1.51 15.56 -17.23
C VAL A 341 0.27 14.92 -16.63
N THR A 342 0.01 15.21 -15.36
CA THR A 342 -1.14 14.67 -14.65
C THR A 342 -1.62 15.63 -13.56
N ASN A 343 -2.63 15.22 -12.80
CA ASN A 343 -3.14 15.96 -11.64
C ASN A 343 -3.09 15.13 -10.36
N ALA A 344 -3.00 15.81 -9.22
CA ALA A 344 -3.11 15.23 -7.88
C ALA A 344 -4.44 14.49 -7.69
N VAL A 345 -5.55 15.10 -8.10
CA VAL A 345 -6.90 14.53 -8.13
C VAL A 345 -7.34 14.34 -9.58
N LYS A 346 -8.03 13.24 -9.91
CA LYS A 346 -8.42 12.88 -11.29
C LYS A 346 -9.83 13.29 -11.71
N HIS A 347 -10.65 13.79 -10.79
CA HIS A 347 -12.01 14.23 -11.05
C HIS A 347 -12.16 15.71 -10.73
N PHE A 348 -12.93 16.43 -11.54
CA PHE A 348 -13.15 17.87 -11.34
C PHE A 348 -14.11 18.13 -10.18
N LYS A 349 -13.63 18.81 -9.14
CA LYS A 349 -14.46 19.36 -8.07
C LYS A 349 -14.92 20.77 -8.42
N PHE A 350 -16.23 20.97 -8.43
CA PHE A 350 -16.83 22.27 -8.71
C PHE A 350 -18.11 22.51 -7.92
N GLU A 351 -18.48 23.78 -7.83
CA GLU A 351 -19.78 24.24 -7.35
C GLU A 351 -20.59 24.77 -8.53
N GLN A 352 -21.86 24.36 -8.62
CA GLN A 352 -22.75 24.80 -9.68
C GLN A 352 -23.28 26.20 -9.39
N SER A 353 -23.00 27.16 -10.29
CA SER A 353 -23.54 28.52 -10.22
C SER A 353 -24.26 28.87 -11.53
N GLY A 354 -25.58 28.70 -11.53
CA GLY A 354 -26.39 28.79 -12.75
C GLY A 354 -25.95 27.75 -13.78
N LYS A 355 -25.56 28.19 -14.98
CA LYS A 355 -25.00 27.32 -16.04
C LYS A 355 -23.48 27.10 -15.94
N ARG A 356 -22.79 27.76 -15.01
CA ARG A 356 -21.33 27.72 -14.89
C ARG A 356 -20.88 26.75 -13.79
N ARG A 357 -19.83 25.98 -14.06
CA ARG A 357 -19.13 25.14 -13.10
C ARG A 357 -17.94 25.90 -12.52
N ILE A 358 -18.02 26.27 -11.24
CA ILE A 358 -16.98 27.06 -10.57
C ILE A 358 -16.03 26.10 -9.85
N HIS A 359 -14.76 26.10 -10.24
CA HIS A 359 -13.73 25.28 -9.62
C HIS A 359 -13.68 25.46 -8.10
N SER A 360 -13.76 24.35 -7.35
CA SER A 360 -13.59 24.31 -5.89
C SER A 360 -12.42 23.43 -5.52
N LYS A 361 -11.62 23.84 -4.52
CA LYS A 361 -10.35 23.16 -4.21
C LYS A 361 -10.59 21.77 -3.60
N PRO A 362 -9.82 20.74 -3.99
CA PRO A 362 -9.88 19.46 -3.32
C PRO A 362 -9.48 19.54 -1.84
N ASP A 363 -10.21 18.82 -1.00
CA ASP A 363 -9.90 18.67 0.42
C ASP A 363 -8.85 17.58 0.68
N ALA A 364 -8.44 17.45 1.94
CA ALA A 364 -7.42 16.48 2.34
C ALA A 364 -7.83 15.02 2.12
N GLY A 365 -9.12 14.70 2.29
CA GLY A 365 -9.66 13.36 2.10
C GLY A 365 -9.69 12.96 0.63
N GLU A 366 -10.11 13.87 -0.24
CA GLU A 366 -10.12 13.68 -1.70
C GLU A 366 -8.70 13.49 -2.26
N VAL A 367 -7.76 14.34 -1.84
CA VAL A 367 -6.33 14.21 -2.22
C VAL A 367 -5.76 12.88 -1.73
N THR A 368 -6.09 12.46 -0.51
CA THR A 368 -5.62 11.17 0.05
C THR A 368 -6.22 9.99 -0.70
N ALA A 369 -7.51 10.03 -1.04
CA ALA A 369 -8.17 8.97 -1.80
C ALA A 369 -7.60 8.84 -3.23
N CYS A 370 -7.26 9.96 -3.86
CA CYS A 370 -6.70 9.98 -5.22
C CYS A 370 -5.19 9.72 -5.27
N ARG A 371 -4.48 9.79 -4.12
CA ARG A 371 -3.05 9.53 -4.00
C ARG A 371 -2.62 8.20 -4.61
N TRP A 372 -3.45 7.17 -4.49
CA TRP A 372 -3.16 5.85 -5.04
C TRP A 372 -2.88 5.89 -6.56
N TRP A 373 -3.65 6.67 -7.33
CA TRP A 373 -3.42 6.80 -8.78
C TRP A 373 -2.08 7.44 -9.11
N TYR A 374 -1.74 8.51 -8.39
CA TYR A 374 -0.45 9.18 -8.54
C TYR A 374 0.74 8.26 -8.20
N GLU A 375 0.61 7.45 -7.14
CA GLU A 375 1.63 6.47 -6.78
C GLU A 375 1.76 5.40 -7.87
N GLN A 376 0.66 4.93 -8.47
CA GLN A 376 0.72 3.99 -9.59
C GLN A 376 1.34 4.61 -10.84
N GLU A 377 0.98 5.85 -11.19
CA GLU A 377 1.59 6.58 -12.31
C GLU A 377 3.10 6.69 -12.13
N ARG A 378 3.57 7.09 -10.93
CA ARG A 378 5.01 7.20 -10.63
C ARG A 378 5.71 5.85 -10.57
N LEU A 379 5.03 4.81 -10.07
CA LEU A 379 5.60 3.46 -9.99
C LEU A 379 5.90 2.89 -11.38
N LEU A 380 5.02 3.15 -12.36
CA LEU A 380 5.20 2.71 -13.74
C LEU A 380 6.19 3.59 -14.51
N LEU A 381 6.06 4.92 -14.44
CA LEU A 381 6.92 5.84 -15.20
C LEU A 381 8.34 5.96 -14.63
N LYS A 382 8.46 5.92 -13.30
CA LYS A 382 9.71 6.19 -12.56
C LYS A 382 10.43 7.44 -13.07
N PRO A 383 9.76 8.62 -13.10
CA PRO A 383 10.35 9.83 -13.61
C PRO A 383 11.56 10.23 -12.76
N GLU A 384 12.62 10.69 -13.43
CA GLU A 384 13.82 11.21 -12.76
C GLU A 384 13.52 12.54 -12.04
N MET A 385 12.62 13.35 -12.60
CA MET A 385 12.14 14.61 -12.01
C MET A 385 10.62 14.66 -11.96
N THR A 386 10.06 14.93 -10.79
CA THR A 386 8.63 15.22 -10.58
C THR A 386 8.45 16.68 -10.20
N VAL A 387 7.72 17.45 -11.00
CA VAL A 387 7.47 18.88 -10.79
C VAL A 387 6.04 19.09 -10.30
N ALA A 388 5.88 19.54 -9.07
CA ALA A 388 4.61 19.89 -8.47
C ALA A 388 4.21 21.34 -8.77
N LEU A 389 3.11 21.50 -9.50
CA LEU A 389 2.51 22.79 -9.86
C LEU A 389 1.50 23.19 -8.77
N GLY A 390 1.96 23.96 -7.78
CA GLY A 390 1.13 24.46 -6.68
C GLY A 390 1.09 23.56 -5.43
N ALA A 391 0.38 24.05 -4.41
CA ALA A 391 0.44 23.49 -3.05
C ALA A 391 -0.16 22.09 -2.94
N THR A 392 -1.26 21.82 -3.66
CA THR A 392 -1.95 20.52 -3.60
C THR A 392 -1.08 19.41 -4.20
N ALA A 393 -0.49 19.66 -5.37
CA ALA A 393 0.49 18.78 -5.99
C ALA A 393 1.73 18.60 -5.11
N ALA A 394 2.23 19.68 -4.49
CA ALA A 394 3.42 19.59 -3.64
C ALA A 394 3.16 18.74 -2.38
N ARG A 395 1.96 18.87 -1.78
CA ARG A 395 1.52 18.01 -0.67
C ARG A 395 1.39 16.55 -1.10
N GLN A 396 0.92 16.30 -2.31
CA GLN A 396 0.84 14.95 -2.86
C GLN A 396 2.23 14.35 -3.01
N MET A 397 3.14 15.08 -3.64
CA MET A 397 4.51 14.64 -3.91
C MET A 397 5.35 14.43 -2.64
N ILE A 398 5.27 15.33 -1.66
CA ILE A 398 6.15 15.33 -0.49
C ILE A 398 5.51 14.56 0.69
N GLY A 399 4.21 14.31 0.65
CA GLY A 399 3.47 13.60 1.71
C GLY A 399 3.13 14.45 2.95
N LYS A 400 3.50 15.73 2.98
CA LYS A 400 3.18 16.69 4.05
C LYS A 400 2.84 18.07 3.49
N THR A 401 2.14 18.88 4.28
CA THR A 401 1.84 20.28 3.90
C THR A 401 3.14 21.08 3.80
N VAL A 402 3.29 21.80 2.70
CA VAL A 402 4.45 22.65 2.41
C VAL A 402 3.98 24.04 1.97
N THR A 403 4.72 25.06 2.40
CA THR A 403 4.54 26.43 1.93
C THR A 403 5.31 26.59 0.63
N ILE A 404 4.63 26.88 -0.49
CA ILE A 404 5.25 27.00 -1.82
C ILE A 404 6.46 27.94 -1.77
N THR A 405 6.31 29.13 -1.18
CA THR A 405 7.36 30.16 -1.11
C THR A 405 8.65 29.67 -0.43
N ALA A 406 8.56 28.69 0.48
CA ALA A 406 9.72 28.14 1.19
C ALA A 406 10.38 26.98 0.43
N SER A 407 9.64 26.29 -0.44
CA SER A 407 10.08 25.09 -1.16
C SER A 407 10.34 25.31 -2.65
N ARG A 408 9.94 26.47 -3.19
CA ARG A 408 10.11 26.83 -4.60
C ARG A 408 11.58 26.88 -5.00
N GLY A 409 11.90 26.40 -6.19
CA GLY A 409 13.23 26.55 -6.81
C GLY A 409 14.33 25.65 -6.23
N ARG A 410 13.98 24.59 -5.50
CA ARG A 410 14.96 23.66 -4.88
C ARG A 410 14.67 22.22 -5.26
N VAL A 411 15.75 21.46 -5.45
CA VAL A 411 15.70 20.01 -5.62
C VAL A 411 15.36 19.35 -4.29
N ILE A 412 14.42 18.41 -4.32
CA ILE A 412 13.96 17.64 -3.16
C ILE A 412 14.16 16.16 -3.46
N ASP A 413 14.88 15.42 -2.63
CA ASP A 413 14.94 13.96 -2.78
C ASP A 413 13.62 13.33 -2.35
N LEU A 414 13.02 12.53 -3.23
CA LEU A 414 11.74 11.86 -2.97
C LEU A 414 12.00 10.47 -2.36
N ALA A 415 11.25 10.11 -1.32
CA ALA A 415 11.43 8.85 -0.59
C ALA A 415 11.26 7.60 -1.47
N GLU A 416 10.47 7.71 -2.54
CA GLU A 416 10.20 6.63 -3.51
C GLU A 416 11.19 6.61 -4.69
N GLY A 417 12.22 7.44 -4.65
CA GLY A 417 13.18 7.64 -5.74
C GLY A 417 12.83 8.80 -6.65
N GLY A 418 13.85 9.28 -7.38
CA GLY A 418 13.79 10.47 -8.21
C GLY A 418 13.88 11.77 -7.42
N LYS A 419 13.88 12.89 -8.14
CA LYS A 419 13.94 14.24 -7.61
C LYS A 419 12.57 14.91 -7.71
N GLY A 420 12.28 15.80 -6.78
CA GLY A 420 11.10 16.64 -6.73
C GLY A 420 11.46 18.11 -6.92
N TRP A 421 10.57 18.85 -7.58
CA TRP A 421 10.64 20.31 -7.71
C TRP A 421 9.26 20.90 -7.41
N VAL A 422 9.20 22.05 -6.75
CA VAL A 422 7.94 22.74 -6.46
C VAL A 422 7.95 24.10 -7.11
N THR A 423 6.84 24.47 -7.75
CA THR A 423 6.61 25.81 -8.29
C THR A 423 5.14 26.22 -8.13
N ILE A 424 4.78 27.42 -8.58
CA ILE A 424 3.41 27.91 -8.60
C ILE A 424 2.55 27.15 -9.61
N HIS A 425 1.23 27.17 -9.41
CA HIS A 425 0.31 26.64 -10.40
C HIS A 425 0.04 27.70 -11.50
N PRO A 426 0.02 27.34 -12.80
CA PRO A 426 -0.19 28.30 -13.91
C PRO A 426 -1.46 29.15 -13.78
N SER A 427 -2.53 28.60 -13.19
CA SER A 427 -3.77 29.36 -12.94
C SER A 427 -3.61 30.53 -11.96
N PHE A 428 -2.55 30.55 -11.14
CA PHE A 428 -2.23 31.69 -10.28
C PHE A 428 -1.92 32.94 -11.12
N LEU A 429 -1.14 32.77 -12.20
CA LEU A 429 -0.75 33.85 -13.10
C LEU A 429 -1.97 34.50 -13.77
N LEU A 430 -2.97 33.69 -14.14
CA LEU A 430 -4.22 34.16 -14.74
C LEU A 430 -5.13 34.93 -13.78
N ARG A 431 -4.92 34.78 -12.47
CA ARG A 431 -5.72 35.44 -11.42
C ARG A 431 -5.07 36.70 -10.88
N LEU A 432 -3.84 37.02 -11.30
CA LEU A 432 -3.17 38.24 -10.88
C LEU A 432 -3.83 39.46 -11.55
N PRO A 433 -4.29 40.46 -10.78
CA PRO A 433 -4.94 41.65 -11.34
C PRO A 433 -3.93 42.63 -11.96
N ASP A 434 -2.69 42.62 -11.46
CA ASP A 434 -1.60 43.47 -11.93
C ASP A 434 -0.81 42.74 -13.03
N LYS A 435 -0.79 43.33 -14.23
CA LYS A 435 -0.12 42.78 -15.40
C LYS A 435 1.40 42.76 -15.25
N ALA A 436 2.01 43.80 -14.68
CA ALA A 436 3.46 43.86 -14.51
C ALA A 436 3.91 42.75 -13.56
N ARG A 437 3.19 42.59 -12.44
CA ARG A 437 3.42 41.49 -11.50
C ARG A 437 3.18 40.12 -12.11
N ALA A 438 2.19 39.98 -12.99
CA ALA A 438 1.93 38.71 -13.70
C ALA A 438 3.07 38.35 -14.66
N GLU A 439 3.67 39.34 -15.33
CA GLU A 439 4.85 39.15 -16.19
C GLU A 439 6.08 38.76 -15.37
N ASP A 440 6.34 39.42 -14.24
CA ASP A 440 7.44 39.07 -13.32
C ASP A 440 7.30 37.64 -12.78
N GLU A 441 6.11 37.26 -12.31
CA GLU A 441 5.85 35.90 -11.81
C GLU A 441 5.89 34.85 -12.93
N TYR A 442 5.53 35.22 -14.16
CA TYR A 442 5.67 34.37 -15.33
C TYR A 442 7.15 34.09 -15.63
N ALA A 443 8.00 35.12 -15.60
CA ALA A 443 9.44 34.94 -15.77
C ALA A 443 10.03 34.01 -14.70
N LEU A 444 9.65 34.20 -13.43
CA LEU A 444 10.07 33.30 -12.34
C LEU A 444 9.55 31.86 -12.53
N PHE A 445 8.34 31.69 -13.07
CA PHE A 445 7.78 30.37 -13.38
C PHE A 445 8.61 29.66 -14.47
N VAL A 446 8.99 30.39 -15.52
CA VAL A 446 9.87 29.87 -16.58
C VAL A 446 11.24 29.47 -16.00
N GLU A 447 11.82 30.28 -15.11
CA GLU A 447 13.10 29.95 -14.46
C GLU A 447 13.00 28.72 -13.56
N ASP A 448 11.88 28.49 -12.88
CA ASP A 448 11.66 27.25 -12.12
C ASP A 448 11.64 26.02 -13.04
N LEU A 449 10.98 26.12 -14.20
CA LEU A 449 10.91 25.02 -15.16
C LEU A 449 12.30 24.71 -15.72
N LYS A 450 13.08 25.74 -16.07
CA LYS A 450 14.49 25.58 -16.48
C LYS A 450 15.32 24.95 -15.35
N GLY A 451 15.15 25.40 -14.11
CA GLY A 451 15.84 24.85 -12.95
C GLY A 451 15.55 23.36 -12.75
N ALA A 452 14.27 22.95 -12.90
CA ALA A 452 13.87 21.56 -12.83
C ALA A 452 14.47 20.72 -13.96
N ALA A 453 14.48 21.23 -15.20
CA ALA A 453 15.10 20.55 -16.34
C ALA A 453 16.63 20.41 -16.17
N ASN A 454 17.32 21.49 -15.77
CA ASN A 454 18.76 21.48 -15.55
C ASN A 454 19.20 20.53 -14.42
N ALA A 455 18.33 20.27 -13.44
CA ALA A 455 18.63 19.34 -12.35
C ALA A 455 18.66 17.85 -12.79
N LEU A 456 18.25 17.55 -14.03
CA LEU A 456 18.34 16.22 -14.65
C LEU A 456 19.67 15.91 -15.35
N GLY A 457 20.57 16.90 -15.49
CA GLY A 457 21.82 16.75 -16.23
C GLY A 457 21.66 17.10 -17.69
#